data_AF-A0AA38ZM62-F1
#
_entry.id   AF-A0AA38ZM62-F1
#
_cell.length_a   1.000
_cell.length_b   1.000
_cell.length_c   1.000
_cell.angle_alpha   90.00
_cell.angle_beta   90.00
_cell.angle_gamma   90.00
#
_symmetry.space_group_name_H-M   'P 1'
#
loop_
_entity.id
_entity.type
_entity.pdbx_description
1 polymer ?
#
loop_
_entity_poly.entity_id
_entity_poly.type
_entity_poly.pdbx_seq_one_letter_code
_entity_poly.pdbx_strand_id
1 'polypeptide(L)'
;MAISLSFLLLLLTSITASPPMPMPSPLASPPMSLSSASPPSPAAAPPPREQQQQLNNIIDALIGTGDFGGWGNLLSSADPSTLPITATFFIPSDNATAAAAAAATTNTLDPLIFPYHIVPQRLSFSDLQRFTTHSRLPTLLPTMSILITNNTPSNFTIDDSPITHPDLYLASAVSVHGVASVLDYSLYGNETFPLKPSRPPEVGTAQPTPPPPPPPSMAGETWGRRRSDAACLCTEYPIVFSVVCAAFAFKIHRIPLSR
;
A
#
# COMPACT_ATOMS: atom_id res chain seq x y z
N MET A 1 -57.38 1.61 13.58
CA MET A 1 -57.45 1.01 12.23
C MET A 1 -56.91 -0.41 12.34
N ALA A 2 -57.81 -1.39 12.38
CA ALA A 2 -57.51 -2.81 12.52
C ALA A 2 -57.78 -3.49 11.18
N ILE A 3 -56.78 -4.15 10.60
CA ILE A 3 -56.90 -4.98 9.40
C ILE A 3 -56.22 -6.30 9.79
N SER A 4 -57.00 -7.23 10.35
CA SER A 4 -57.70 -8.33 9.64
C SER A 4 -56.79 -9.56 9.50
N LEU A 5 -56.78 -10.37 10.55
CA LEU A 5 -56.05 -11.61 10.75
C LEU A 5 -56.68 -12.82 9.99
N SER A 6 -57.35 -12.59 8.86
CA SER A 6 -58.29 -13.57 8.28
C SER A 6 -57.81 -14.31 7.01
N PHE A 7 -56.54 -14.17 6.62
CA PHE A 7 -56.04 -14.77 5.37
C PHE A 7 -55.18 -16.03 5.52
N LEU A 8 -54.98 -16.56 6.74
CA LEU A 8 -54.06 -17.67 6.97
C LEU A 8 -54.73 -19.07 7.11
N LEU A 9 -56.01 -19.24 6.77
CA LEU A 9 -56.69 -20.52 7.05
C LEU A 9 -57.60 -21.08 5.94
N LEU A 10 -57.26 -20.91 4.66
CA LEU A 10 -58.12 -21.38 3.55
C LEU A 10 -57.42 -22.02 2.34
N LEU A 11 -56.21 -22.56 2.50
CA LEU A 11 -55.54 -23.34 1.44
C LEU A 11 -55.30 -24.81 1.83
N LEU A 12 -56.25 -25.41 2.54
CA LEU A 12 -56.44 -26.87 2.52
C LEU A 12 -57.73 -27.20 1.77
N THR A 13 -57.66 -28.26 0.96
CA THR A 13 -58.72 -28.96 0.23
C THR A 13 -59.00 -28.49 -1.19
N SER A 14 -58.45 -29.23 -2.16
CA SER A 14 -59.18 -29.66 -3.37
C SER A 14 -58.44 -30.85 -4.00
N ILE A 15 -58.84 -32.04 -3.56
CA ILE A 15 -58.60 -33.31 -4.25
C ILE A 15 -59.56 -33.35 -5.42
N THR A 16 -59.07 -33.56 -6.64
CA THR A 16 -59.93 -33.97 -7.76
C THR A 16 -59.36 -35.21 -8.42
N ALA A 17 -60.20 -36.25 -8.43
CA ALA A 17 -59.94 -37.56 -8.97
C ALA A 17 -60.14 -37.58 -10.49
N SER A 18 -59.37 -38.40 -11.19
CA SER A 18 -59.60 -38.72 -12.61
C SER A 18 -59.64 -40.25 -12.80
N PRO A 19 -60.47 -40.76 -13.73
CA PRO A 19 -60.90 -42.16 -13.81
C PRO A 19 -59.86 -43.11 -14.43
N PRO A 20 -60.02 -44.45 -14.26
CA PRO A 20 -59.04 -45.44 -14.68
C PRO A 20 -59.23 -45.85 -16.14
N MET A 21 -58.13 -46.01 -16.87
CA MET A 21 -58.11 -46.67 -18.18
C MET A 21 -57.23 -47.93 -18.15
N PRO A 22 -57.51 -48.92 -19.02
CA PRO A 22 -57.17 -50.32 -18.80
C PRO A 22 -55.74 -50.68 -19.21
N MET A 23 -55.16 -51.61 -18.44
CA MET A 23 -53.92 -52.32 -18.76
C MET A 23 -53.99 -53.06 -20.10
N PRO A 24 -52.85 -53.13 -20.80
CA PRO A 24 -52.39 -54.37 -21.38
C PRO A 24 -51.03 -54.83 -20.80
N SER A 25 -50.90 -56.16 -20.78
CA SER A 25 -49.93 -57.07 -20.19
C SER A 25 -48.42 -56.84 -20.46
N PRO A 26 -47.53 -57.56 -19.73
CA PRO A 26 -46.15 -57.16 -19.49
C PRO A 26 -45.18 -57.78 -20.49
N LEU A 27 -44.12 -57.06 -20.84
CA LEU A 27 -42.84 -57.69 -21.17
C LEU A 27 -41.70 -56.69 -21.17
N ALA A 28 -40.55 -57.19 -20.71
CA ALA A 28 -39.20 -56.65 -20.83
C ALA A 28 -38.81 -55.50 -19.88
N SER A 29 -38.09 -55.87 -18.82
CA SER A 29 -37.17 -54.98 -18.10
C SER A 29 -35.98 -54.62 -19.01
N PRO A 30 -35.54 -53.35 -19.00
CA PRO A 30 -34.12 -53.03 -19.14
C PRO A 30 -33.64 -52.09 -18.00
N PRO A 31 -32.34 -51.81 -17.90
CA PRO A 31 -31.62 -51.84 -16.64
C PRO A 31 -31.73 -50.54 -15.82
N MET A 32 -31.46 -50.69 -14.52
CA MET A 32 -31.31 -49.60 -13.55
C MET A 32 -30.47 -48.46 -14.13
N SER A 33 -31.11 -47.32 -14.34
CA SER A 33 -30.46 -46.05 -14.66
C SER A 33 -29.58 -45.61 -13.50
N LEU A 34 -28.30 -45.42 -13.81
CA LEU A 34 -27.24 -44.91 -12.95
C LEU A 34 -27.71 -43.67 -12.18
N SER A 35 -27.72 -43.78 -10.85
CA SER A 35 -27.79 -42.64 -9.96
C SER A 35 -26.60 -41.73 -10.27
N SER A 36 -26.87 -40.60 -10.90
CA SER A 36 -25.91 -39.49 -11.04
C SER A 36 -25.59 -39.01 -9.63
N ALA A 37 -24.48 -39.49 -9.08
CA ALA A 37 -23.89 -38.92 -7.90
C ALA A 37 -23.36 -37.53 -8.29
N SER A 38 -23.95 -36.48 -7.73
CA SER A 38 -23.37 -35.15 -7.78
C SER A 38 -21.91 -35.22 -7.33
N PRO A 39 -20.95 -34.65 -8.07
CA PRO A 39 -19.57 -34.61 -7.60
C PRO A 39 -19.52 -33.84 -6.27
N PRO A 40 -18.69 -34.28 -5.31
CA PRO A 40 -18.45 -33.48 -4.12
C PRO A 40 -17.92 -32.11 -4.56
N SER A 41 -18.46 -31.03 -3.97
CA SER A 41 -17.86 -29.70 -4.05
C SER A 41 -16.35 -29.82 -3.83
N PRO A 42 -15.49 -29.12 -4.59
CA PRO A 42 -14.07 -29.11 -4.30
C PRO A 42 -13.91 -28.48 -2.93
N ALA A 43 -13.69 -29.31 -1.90
CA ALA A 43 -13.00 -28.87 -0.71
C ALA A 43 -11.72 -28.17 -1.20
N ALA A 44 -11.53 -26.93 -0.76
CA ALA A 44 -10.40 -26.08 -1.15
C ALA A 44 -9.13 -26.93 -1.25
N ALA A 45 -8.61 -27.08 -2.47
CA ALA A 45 -7.38 -27.82 -2.68
C ALA A 45 -6.29 -27.15 -1.82
N PRO A 46 -5.45 -27.93 -1.11
CA PRO A 46 -4.34 -27.34 -0.37
C PRO A 46 -3.53 -26.48 -1.35
N PRO A 47 -3.12 -25.26 -0.94
CA PRO A 47 -2.40 -24.36 -1.82
C PRO A 47 -1.16 -25.07 -2.36
N PRO A 48 -0.82 -24.92 -3.66
CA PRO A 48 0.42 -25.40 -4.23
C PRO A 48 1.59 -25.16 -3.26
N ARG A 49 2.38 -26.21 -2.98
CA ARG A 49 3.51 -26.16 -2.04
C ARG A 49 4.46 -24.98 -2.31
N GLU A 50 4.50 -24.53 -3.56
CA GLU A 50 5.23 -23.35 -4.01
C GLU A 50 4.75 -22.04 -3.35
N GLN A 51 3.45 -21.83 -3.20
CA GLN A 51 2.89 -20.64 -2.55
C GLN A 51 3.22 -20.60 -1.06
N GLN A 52 3.14 -21.75 -0.37
CA GLN A 52 3.53 -21.84 1.04
C GLN A 52 5.02 -21.54 1.21
N GLN A 53 5.88 -22.09 0.35
CA GLN A 53 7.32 -21.81 0.42
C GLN A 53 7.62 -20.34 0.15
N GLN A 54 6.92 -19.74 -0.82
CA GLN A 54 7.06 -18.32 -1.12
C GLN A 54 6.67 -17.44 0.06
N LEU A 55 5.56 -17.75 0.75
CA LEU A 55 5.15 -17.07 1.97
C LEU A 55 6.22 -17.17 3.07
N ASN A 56 6.77 -18.36 3.28
CA ASN A 56 7.84 -18.57 4.26
C ASN A 56 9.09 -17.73 3.95
N ASN A 57 9.49 -17.66 2.68
CA ASN A 57 10.64 -16.85 2.26
C ASN A 57 10.40 -15.34 2.49
N ILE A 58 9.16 -14.87 2.29
CA ILE A 58 8.78 -13.49 2.61
C ILE A 58 8.91 -13.24 4.11
N ILE A 59 8.37 -14.14 4.93
CA ILE A 59 8.43 -14.04 6.40
C ILE A 59 9.89 -14.00 6.87
N ASP A 60 10.75 -14.87 6.34
CA ASP A 60 12.18 -14.89 6.67
C ASP A 60 12.87 -13.57 6.30
N ALA A 61 12.53 -12.97 5.16
CA ALA A 61 13.07 -11.67 4.75
C ALA A 61 12.64 -10.53 5.69
N LEU A 62 11.38 -10.55 6.13
CA LEU A 62 10.85 -9.55 7.07
C LEU A 62 11.50 -9.65 8.45
N ILE A 63 11.59 -10.87 8.99
CA ILE A 63 12.24 -11.13 10.27
C ILE A 63 13.74 -10.81 10.19
N GLY A 64 14.40 -11.16 9.09
CA GLY A 64 15.83 -10.90 8.87
C GLY A 64 16.17 -9.40 8.80
N THR A 65 15.22 -8.55 8.42
CA THR A 65 15.40 -7.09 8.38
C THR A 65 15.24 -6.45 9.78
N GLY A 66 14.50 -7.08 10.69
CA GLY A 66 14.43 -6.73 12.11
C GLY A 66 13.42 -5.64 12.51
N ASP A 67 12.83 -4.90 11.57
CA ASP A 67 11.86 -3.82 11.83
C ASP A 67 10.46 -4.11 11.24
N PHE A 68 10.23 -5.33 10.74
CA PHE A 68 8.97 -5.73 10.07
C PHE A 68 8.39 -7.05 10.61
N GLY A 69 8.80 -7.45 11.82
CA GLY A 69 8.43 -8.74 12.40
C GLY A 69 6.94 -8.85 12.72
N GLY A 70 6.27 -7.75 13.05
CA GLY A 70 4.83 -7.67 13.28
C GLY A 70 4.04 -8.15 12.06
N TRP A 71 4.44 -7.71 10.86
CA TRP A 71 3.83 -8.16 9.61
C TRP A 71 4.23 -9.58 9.24
N GLY A 72 5.45 -10.01 9.56
CA GLY A 72 5.85 -11.43 9.46
C GLY A 72 4.93 -12.35 10.26
N ASN A 73 4.54 -11.95 11.46
CA ASN A 73 3.59 -12.69 12.30
C ASN A 73 2.16 -12.68 11.73
N LEU A 74 1.69 -11.52 11.22
CA LEU A 74 0.39 -11.44 10.56
C LEU A 74 0.33 -12.37 9.33
N LEU A 75 1.34 -12.32 8.47
CA LEU A 75 1.47 -13.19 7.30
C LEU A 75 1.58 -14.67 7.67
N SER A 76 2.22 -15.00 8.79
CA SER A 76 2.30 -16.38 9.30
C SER A 76 0.94 -16.98 9.67
N SER A 77 -0.03 -16.13 10.02
CA SER A 77 -1.40 -16.53 10.34
C SER A 77 -2.37 -16.42 9.17
N ALA A 78 -1.93 -15.84 8.05
CA ALA A 78 -2.73 -15.72 6.84
C ALA A 78 -2.83 -17.07 6.11
N ASP A 79 -3.97 -17.34 5.48
CA ASP A 79 -4.12 -18.48 4.59
C ASP A 79 -3.47 -18.14 3.23
N PRO A 80 -2.41 -18.87 2.80
CA PRO A 80 -1.71 -18.57 1.55
C PRO A 80 -2.60 -18.71 0.31
N SER A 81 -3.73 -19.42 0.38
CA SER A 81 -4.68 -19.52 -0.73
C SER A 81 -5.47 -18.22 -0.96
N THR A 82 -5.52 -17.33 0.04
CA THR A 82 -6.18 -16.02 -0.06
C THR A 82 -5.30 -14.94 -0.67
N LEU A 83 -3.98 -15.20 -0.75
CA LEU A 83 -3.03 -14.27 -1.35
C LEU A 83 -3.01 -14.43 -2.88
N PRO A 84 -2.87 -13.33 -3.64
CA PRO A 84 -2.77 -13.42 -5.09
C PRO A 84 -1.55 -14.22 -5.52
N ILE A 85 -1.66 -14.89 -6.67
CA ILE A 85 -0.52 -15.57 -7.31
C ILE A 85 0.61 -14.58 -7.58
N THR A 86 0.27 -13.34 -7.95
CA THR A 86 1.22 -12.25 -8.14
C THR A 86 0.82 -11.03 -7.32
N ALA A 87 1.73 -10.50 -6.50
CA ALA A 87 1.42 -9.39 -5.62
C ALA A 87 2.62 -8.49 -5.29
N THR A 88 2.32 -7.27 -4.87
CA THR A 88 3.25 -6.36 -4.21
C THR A 88 2.73 -6.04 -2.83
N PHE A 89 3.57 -6.24 -1.82
CA PHE A 89 3.26 -5.92 -0.42
C PHE A 89 3.97 -4.63 -0.04
N PHE A 90 3.23 -3.66 0.47
CA PHE A 90 3.77 -2.50 1.14
C PHE A 90 3.68 -2.75 2.64
N ILE A 91 4.82 -2.86 3.32
CA ILE A 91 4.86 -3.31 4.71
C ILE A 91 5.37 -2.17 5.60
N PRO A 92 4.53 -1.61 6.48
CA PRO A 92 4.97 -0.60 7.44
C PRO A 92 5.86 -1.22 8.51
N SER A 93 6.78 -0.43 9.06
CA SER A 93 7.61 -0.89 10.18
C SER A 93 6.78 -1.22 11.42
N ASP A 94 7.36 -2.01 12.33
CA ASP A 94 6.74 -2.40 13.58
C ASP A 94 6.44 -1.17 14.45
N ASN A 95 7.32 -0.17 14.44
CA ASN A 95 7.08 1.11 15.13
C ASN A 95 5.90 1.89 14.53
N ALA A 96 5.80 1.96 13.19
CA ALA A 96 4.67 2.62 12.53
C ALA A 96 3.35 1.90 12.83
N THR A 97 3.39 0.57 12.83
CA THR A 97 2.25 -0.30 13.16
C THR A 97 1.81 -0.09 14.62
N ALA A 98 2.74 -0.06 15.57
CA ALA A 98 2.46 0.19 16.97
C ALA A 98 1.90 1.60 17.23
N ALA A 99 2.45 2.61 16.57
CA ALA A 99 1.94 3.98 16.65
C ALA A 99 0.50 4.09 16.11
N ALA A 100 0.22 3.47 14.97
CA ALA A 100 -1.14 3.43 14.41
C ALA A 100 -2.13 2.70 15.32
N ALA A 101 -1.73 1.56 15.90
CA ALA A 101 -2.56 0.83 16.86
C ALA A 101 -2.84 1.64 18.13
N ALA A 102 -1.84 2.38 18.65
CA ALA A 102 -2.01 3.25 19.82
C ALA A 102 -2.90 4.47 19.53
N ALA A 103 -2.93 4.95 18.28
CA ALA A 103 -3.82 6.01 17.85
C ALA A 103 -5.27 5.52 17.61
N ALA A 104 -5.48 4.21 17.42
CA ALA A 104 -6.79 3.62 17.23
C ALA A 104 -7.58 3.57 18.55
N THR A 105 -8.89 3.79 18.48
CA THR A 105 -9.78 3.78 19.65
C THR A 105 -9.89 2.42 20.33
N THR A 106 -9.68 1.33 19.58
CA THR A 106 -9.75 -0.05 20.07
C THR A 106 -8.39 -0.64 20.42
N ASN A 107 -7.31 0.13 20.29
CA ASN A 107 -5.92 -0.34 20.47
C ASN A 107 -5.55 -1.51 19.53
N THR A 108 -6.29 -1.68 18.43
CA THR A 108 -6.10 -2.70 17.40
C THR A 108 -6.19 -2.05 16.03
N LEU A 109 -5.46 -2.57 15.04
CA LEU A 109 -5.59 -2.12 13.66
C LEU A 109 -6.92 -2.60 13.05
N ASP A 110 -7.48 -1.77 12.17
CA ASP A 110 -8.63 -2.17 11.36
C ASP A 110 -8.23 -3.35 10.44
N PRO A 111 -8.99 -4.46 10.40
CA PRO A 111 -8.72 -5.59 9.51
C PRO A 111 -8.60 -5.22 8.02
N LEU A 112 -9.24 -4.12 7.59
CA LEU A 112 -9.18 -3.61 6.21
C LEU A 112 -7.81 -3.02 5.83
N ILE A 113 -6.95 -2.74 6.81
CA ILE A 113 -5.57 -2.29 6.58
C ILE A 113 -4.79 -3.33 5.79
N PHE A 114 -4.93 -4.62 6.13
CA PHE A 114 -4.17 -5.68 5.48
C PHE A 114 -4.41 -5.76 3.96
N PRO A 115 -5.65 -5.90 3.44
CA PRO A 115 -5.89 -5.94 2.00
C PRO A 115 -5.58 -4.61 1.28
N TYR A 116 -5.58 -3.48 1.98
CA TYR A 116 -5.21 -2.19 1.38
C TYR A 116 -3.71 -2.10 1.06
N HIS A 117 -2.85 -2.76 1.85
CA HIS A 117 -1.39 -2.76 1.65
C HIS A 117 -0.90 -3.73 0.56
N ILE A 118 -1.82 -4.41 -0.14
CA ILE A 118 -1.49 -5.42 -1.14
C ILE A 118 -2.01 -4.98 -2.51
N VAL A 119 -1.10 -4.86 -3.47
CA VAL A 119 -1.43 -4.65 -4.89
C VAL A 119 -1.43 -6.01 -5.60
N PRO A 120 -2.49 -6.40 -6.34
CA PRO A 120 -2.60 -7.69 -7.03
C PRO A 120 -1.76 -7.77 -8.31
N GLN A 121 -0.58 -7.14 -8.31
CA GLN A 121 0.39 -7.15 -9.39
C GLN A 121 1.78 -7.08 -8.75
N ARG A 122 2.73 -7.81 -9.31
CA ARG A 122 4.13 -7.73 -8.92
C ARG A 122 4.78 -6.51 -9.56
N LEU A 123 5.26 -5.57 -8.76
CA LEU A 123 5.94 -4.34 -9.15
C LEU A 123 7.28 -4.26 -8.39
N SER A 124 8.44 -4.28 -9.05
CA SER A 124 9.69 -3.89 -8.37
C SER A 124 9.73 -2.40 -8.13
N PHE A 125 10.70 -1.93 -7.35
CA PHE A 125 10.89 -0.50 -7.16
C PHE A 125 11.17 0.21 -8.48
N SER A 126 11.92 -0.43 -9.37
CA SER A 126 12.14 0.05 -10.75
C SER A 126 10.87 0.12 -11.60
N ASP A 127 9.88 -0.75 -11.35
CA ASP A 127 8.57 -0.65 -12.02
C ASP A 127 7.75 0.49 -11.42
N LEU A 128 7.75 0.64 -10.09
CA LEU A 128 7.09 1.74 -9.37
C LEU A 128 7.59 3.12 -9.85
N GLN A 129 8.89 3.26 -10.10
CA GLN A 129 9.49 4.49 -10.62
C GLN A 129 9.03 4.89 -12.02
N ARG A 130 8.40 3.99 -12.78
CA ARG A 130 7.87 4.31 -14.11
C ARG A 130 6.51 4.99 -14.07
N PHE A 131 5.82 4.92 -12.94
CA PHE A 131 4.55 5.60 -12.76
C PHE A 131 4.76 7.09 -12.51
N THR A 132 3.82 7.90 -13.01
CA THR A 132 3.81 9.34 -12.73
C THR A 132 3.18 9.62 -11.38
N THR A 133 3.57 10.72 -10.74
CA THR A 133 2.85 11.25 -9.58
C THR A 133 1.35 11.37 -9.87
N HIS A 134 0.53 11.07 -8.88
CA HIS A 134 -0.94 10.97 -8.93
C HIS A 134 -1.52 9.74 -9.63
N SER A 135 -0.67 8.81 -10.08
CA SER A 135 -1.16 7.50 -10.50
C SER A 135 -1.71 6.69 -9.32
N ARG A 136 -2.64 5.78 -9.62
CA ARG A 136 -3.32 4.92 -8.65
C ARG A 136 -2.95 3.46 -8.87
N LEU A 137 -2.57 2.78 -7.80
CA LEU A 137 -2.32 1.34 -7.78
C LEU A 137 -3.55 0.63 -7.18
N PRO A 138 -4.19 -0.32 -7.88
CA PRO A 138 -5.32 -1.04 -7.33
C PRO A 138 -4.88 -1.89 -6.13
N THR A 139 -5.76 -2.08 -5.14
CA THR A 139 -5.47 -2.89 -3.94
C THR A 139 -6.38 -4.12 -3.87
N LEU A 140 -6.13 -5.04 -2.93
CA LEU A 140 -7.06 -6.11 -2.59
C LEU A 140 -8.28 -5.63 -1.80
N LEU A 141 -8.25 -4.41 -1.26
CA LEU A 141 -9.42 -3.78 -0.68
C LEU A 141 -10.29 -3.21 -1.82
N PRO A 142 -11.51 -3.73 -2.06
CA PRO A 142 -12.31 -3.33 -3.21
C PRO A 142 -12.57 -1.83 -3.25
N THR A 143 -12.57 -1.25 -4.45
CA THR A 143 -12.79 0.18 -4.70
C THR A 143 -11.74 1.14 -4.10
N MET A 144 -10.70 0.60 -3.46
CA MET A 144 -9.63 1.39 -2.87
C MET A 144 -8.32 1.24 -3.66
N SER A 145 -7.59 2.34 -3.79
CA SER A 145 -6.33 2.40 -4.51
C SER A 145 -5.29 3.23 -3.76
N ILE A 146 -4.03 2.79 -3.82
CA ILE A 146 -2.88 3.53 -3.30
C ILE A 146 -2.50 4.62 -4.29
N LEU A 147 -2.26 5.83 -3.80
CA LEU A 147 -1.84 6.99 -4.57
C LEU A 147 -0.31 7.12 -4.56
N ILE A 148 0.31 7.24 -5.73
CA ILE A 148 1.72 7.64 -5.80
C ILE A 148 1.80 9.15 -5.60
N THR A 149 2.27 9.60 -4.44
CA THR A 149 2.30 11.04 -4.08
C THR A 149 3.60 11.73 -4.47
N ASN A 150 4.70 10.97 -4.62
CA ASN A 150 5.97 11.48 -5.15
C ASN A 150 6.71 10.36 -5.88
N ASN A 151 7.18 10.63 -7.11
CA ASN A 151 7.92 9.66 -7.91
C ASN A 151 9.43 9.98 -8.05
N THR A 152 9.96 10.93 -7.28
CA THR A 152 11.40 11.23 -7.30
C THR A 152 12.20 10.05 -6.74
N PRO A 153 13.28 9.59 -7.41
CA PRO A 153 14.00 8.40 -6.96
C PRO A 153 14.56 8.47 -5.53
N SER A 154 14.92 9.67 -5.06
CA SER A 154 15.46 9.90 -3.72
C SER A 154 14.39 10.05 -2.64
N ASN A 155 13.12 10.23 -3.01
CA ASN A 155 12.01 10.47 -2.08
C ASN A 155 10.69 9.97 -2.70
N PHE A 156 10.66 8.67 -3.02
CA PHE A 156 9.48 8.04 -3.59
C PHE A 156 8.46 7.75 -2.48
N THR A 157 7.24 8.26 -2.62
CA THR A 157 6.19 8.16 -1.61
C THR A 157 4.89 7.65 -2.20
N ILE A 158 4.20 6.81 -1.42
CA ILE A 158 2.85 6.33 -1.70
C ILE A 158 1.95 6.67 -0.51
N ASP A 159 0.77 7.24 -0.74
CA ASP A 159 -0.11 7.76 0.32
C ASP A 159 0.64 8.65 1.35
N ASP A 160 1.57 9.49 0.84
CA ASP A 160 2.51 10.30 1.64
C ASP A 160 3.42 9.51 2.61
N SER A 161 3.50 8.20 2.42
CA SER A 161 4.41 7.28 3.11
C SER A 161 5.65 7.01 2.23
N PRO A 162 6.85 7.40 2.66
CA PRO A 162 8.09 7.04 1.98
C PRO A 162 8.29 5.53 1.88
N ILE A 163 8.75 5.06 0.72
CA ILE A 163 9.30 3.71 0.59
C ILE A 163 10.69 3.71 1.23
N THR A 164 10.83 3.04 2.38
CA THR A 164 12.06 2.99 3.17
C THR A 164 12.98 1.86 2.75
N HIS A 165 12.40 0.73 2.33
CA HIS A 165 13.12 -0.46 1.92
C HIS A 165 12.60 -0.93 0.56
N PRO A 166 13.11 -0.35 -0.55
CA PRO A 166 12.74 -0.81 -1.87
C PRO A 166 13.24 -2.25 -2.09
N ASP A 167 12.39 -3.10 -2.70
CA ASP A 167 12.73 -4.48 -3.05
C ASP A 167 13.28 -5.31 -1.85
N LEU A 168 12.71 -5.09 -0.65
CA LEU A 168 13.06 -5.83 0.58
C LEU A 168 13.04 -7.34 0.36
N TYR A 169 12.04 -7.80 -0.40
CA TYR A 169 12.01 -9.15 -0.97
C TYR A 169 11.60 -9.05 -2.42
N LEU A 170 12.30 -9.77 -3.30
CA LEU A 170 12.04 -9.73 -4.73
C LEU A 170 12.13 -11.12 -5.36
N ALA A 171 10.99 -11.59 -5.87
CA ALA A 171 10.86 -12.84 -6.60
C ALA A 171 10.19 -12.62 -7.96
N SER A 172 10.00 -13.70 -8.72
CA SER A 172 9.31 -13.68 -10.01
C SER A 172 7.84 -13.27 -9.88
N ALA A 173 7.15 -13.74 -8.83
CA ALA A 173 5.73 -13.53 -8.64
C ALA A 173 5.39 -12.50 -7.55
N VAL A 174 6.27 -12.23 -6.59
CA VAL A 174 6.01 -11.27 -5.51
C VAL A 174 7.15 -10.29 -5.32
N SER A 175 6.81 -9.06 -4.97
CA SER A 175 7.72 -8.06 -4.41
C SER A 175 7.22 -7.55 -3.07
N VAL A 176 8.15 -7.11 -2.23
CA VAL A 176 7.86 -6.51 -0.92
C VAL A 176 8.67 -5.23 -0.80
N HIS A 177 8.00 -4.16 -0.38
CA HIS A 177 8.62 -2.87 -0.08
C HIS A 177 8.29 -2.47 1.35
N GLY A 178 9.31 -2.06 2.10
CA GLY A 178 9.08 -1.41 3.40
C GLY A 178 8.60 0.02 3.22
N VAL A 179 7.61 0.44 4.02
CA VAL A 179 7.09 1.82 4.03
C VAL A 179 7.20 2.44 5.43
N ALA A 180 7.29 3.77 5.49
CA ALA A 180 7.54 4.48 6.75
C ALA A 180 6.29 4.58 7.65
N SER A 181 5.10 4.42 7.09
CA SER A 181 3.82 4.60 7.78
C SER A 181 2.78 3.62 7.26
N VAL A 182 1.84 3.25 8.14
CA VAL A 182 0.66 2.47 7.77
C VAL A 182 -0.17 3.28 6.77
N LEU A 183 -0.48 2.71 5.61
CA LEU A 183 -1.27 3.35 4.57
C LEU A 183 -2.75 3.42 5.01
N ASP A 184 -3.30 4.63 5.05
CA ASP A 184 -4.66 4.88 5.50
C ASP A 184 -5.62 5.01 4.31
N TYR A 185 -6.41 3.95 4.07
CA TYR A 185 -7.40 3.91 2.99
C TYR A 185 -8.53 4.94 3.18
N SER A 186 -8.78 5.42 4.40
CA SER A 186 -9.80 6.44 4.63
C SER A 186 -9.33 7.82 4.16
N LEU A 187 -8.00 8.04 4.12
CA LEU A 187 -7.35 9.29 3.72
C LEU A 187 -6.80 9.30 2.30
N TYR A 188 -6.59 8.14 1.68
CA TYR A 188 -6.10 8.09 0.29
C TYR A 188 -6.89 7.15 -0.59
N GLY A 189 -7.56 6.13 -0.05
CA GLY A 189 -8.08 5.00 -0.83
C GLY A 189 -9.13 5.35 -1.88
N ASN A 190 -9.95 6.38 -1.65
CA ASN A 190 -10.97 6.81 -2.60
C ASN A 190 -10.45 7.83 -3.64
N GLU A 191 -11.07 7.87 -4.82
CA GLU A 191 -10.74 8.86 -5.86
C GLU A 191 -11.26 10.27 -5.56
N THR A 192 -12.01 10.45 -4.46
CA THR A 192 -12.70 11.68 -4.12
C THR A 192 -11.80 12.71 -3.43
N PHE A 193 -10.55 12.37 -3.09
CA PHE A 193 -9.59 13.40 -2.69
C PHE A 193 -9.50 14.45 -3.78
N PRO A 194 -9.91 15.71 -3.53
CA PRO A 194 -9.61 16.76 -4.46
C PRO A 194 -8.10 16.87 -4.43
N LEU A 195 -7.45 16.26 -5.42
CA LEU A 195 -6.11 16.65 -5.82
C LEU A 195 -6.21 18.15 -6.00
N LYS A 196 -5.72 18.92 -5.02
CA LYS A 196 -5.62 20.36 -5.17
C LYS A 196 -4.86 20.53 -6.47
N PRO A 197 -5.48 21.05 -7.54
CA PRO A 197 -4.72 21.28 -8.76
C PRO A 197 -3.62 22.21 -8.33
N SER A 198 -2.37 21.77 -8.44
CA SER A 198 -1.22 22.65 -8.41
C SER A 198 -1.48 23.65 -9.53
N ARG A 199 -2.11 24.78 -9.19
CA ARG A 199 -2.36 25.88 -10.11
C ARG A 199 -0.99 26.13 -10.75
N PRO A 200 -0.82 25.96 -12.07
CA PRO A 200 0.36 26.51 -12.74
C PRO A 200 0.43 27.96 -12.28
N PRO A 201 1.60 28.50 -11.85
CA PRO A 201 1.67 29.87 -11.40
C PRO A 201 0.94 30.70 -12.45
N GLU A 202 -0.19 31.27 -12.03
CA GLU A 202 -1.00 32.11 -12.87
C GLU A 202 -0.02 33.19 -13.32
N VAL A 203 0.31 33.18 -14.61
CA VAL A 203 1.13 34.20 -15.23
C VAL A 203 0.30 35.46 -15.07
N GLY A 204 0.51 36.13 -13.94
CA GLY A 204 -0.02 37.42 -13.65
C GLY A 204 0.47 38.30 -14.78
N THR A 205 -0.45 38.69 -15.63
CA THR A 205 -0.30 39.80 -16.57
C THR A 205 0.52 40.88 -15.89
N ALA A 206 1.71 41.12 -16.42
CA ALA A 206 2.62 42.14 -15.96
C ALA A 206 1.87 43.47 -15.88
N GLN A 207 1.67 43.95 -14.65
CA GLN A 207 1.27 45.33 -14.42
C GLN A 207 2.47 46.21 -14.82
N PRO A 208 2.31 47.24 -15.69
CA PRO A 208 3.40 48.11 -16.05
C PRO A 208 3.91 48.85 -14.80
N THR A 209 5.16 48.64 -14.43
CA THR A 209 5.85 49.48 -13.45
C THR A 209 6.07 50.88 -14.06
N PRO A 210 5.86 51.97 -13.30
CA PRO A 210 6.23 53.30 -13.78
C PRO A 210 7.76 53.39 -13.97
N PRO A 211 8.25 54.17 -14.95
CA PRO A 211 9.68 54.28 -15.21
C PRO A 211 10.42 54.94 -14.03
N PRO A 212 11.68 54.55 -13.76
CA PRO A 212 12.47 55.16 -12.70
C PRO A 212 12.79 56.64 -13.01
N PRO A 213 12.94 57.49 -11.98
CA PRO A 213 13.32 58.89 -12.16
C PRO A 213 14.77 59.02 -12.69
N PRO A 214 15.09 60.10 -13.41
CA PRO A 214 16.43 60.31 -13.97
C PRO A 214 17.47 60.57 -12.86
N PRO A 215 18.75 60.20 -13.08
CA PRO A 215 19.80 60.42 -12.11
C PRO A 215 20.14 61.92 -11.96
N PRO A 216 20.49 62.39 -10.76
CA PRO A 216 21.01 63.73 -10.57
C PRO A 216 22.43 63.85 -11.14
N SER A 217 22.64 64.92 -11.91
CA SER A 217 23.91 65.27 -12.53
C SER A 217 24.87 65.93 -11.51
N MET A 218 26.01 65.27 -11.33
CA MET A 218 27.37 65.78 -11.06
C MET A 218 27.60 66.82 -9.95
N ALA A 219 28.42 66.45 -8.95
CA ALA A 219 29.73 67.06 -8.66
C ALA A 219 30.12 66.86 -7.19
N GLY A 220 31.40 66.55 -6.91
CA GLY A 220 31.98 66.75 -5.58
C GLY A 220 32.73 65.56 -5.01
N GLU A 221 33.96 65.42 -5.46
CA GLU A 221 35.15 64.80 -4.87
C GLU A 221 35.14 64.53 -3.34
N THR A 222 35.61 63.35 -2.94
CA THR A 222 36.87 63.13 -2.17
C THR A 222 36.82 61.92 -1.23
N TRP A 223 37.80 61.04 -1.43
CA TRP A 223 38.57 60.28 -0.45
C TRP A 223 37.90 59.69 0.80
N GLY A 224 37.82 58.36 0.87
CA GLY A 224 37.38 57.69 2.09
C GLY A 224 37.45 56.18 2.09
N ARG A 225 38.66 55.63 1.96
CA ARG A 225 39.04 54.25 2.29
C ARG A 225 38.31 53.75 3.54
N ARG A 226 37.38 52.79 3.41
CA ARG A 226 36.98 51.93 4.53
C ARG A 226 36.63 50.51 4.03
N ARG A 227 37.58 49.64 4.31
CA ARG A 227 37.49 48.18 4.30
C ARG A 227 36.47 47.76 5.36
N SER A 228 35.51 46.89 5.02
CA SER A 228 34.80 46.05 5.99
C SER A 228 34.16 44.86 5.28
N ASP A 229 34.79 43.72 5.53
CA ASP A 229 34.35 42.38 5.24
C ASP A 229 33.07 42.02 6.03
N ALA A 230 32.15 41.31 5.39
CA ALA A 230 31.22 40.42 6.08
C ALA A 230 30.70 39.38 5.08
N ALA A 231 31.40 38.25 5.03
CA ALA A 231 30.86 37.00 4.53
C ALA A 231 29.76 36.51 5.49
N CYS A 232 28.62 36.08 4.95
CA CYS A 232 27.64 35.30 5.70
C CYS A 232 27.09 34.19 4.80
N LEU A 233 27.94 33.19 4.55
CA LEU A 233 27.54 31.86 4.09
C LEU A 233 27.26 31.02 5.34
N CYS A 234 25.99 30.93 5.73
CA CYS A 234 25.54 29.99 6.75
C CYS A 234 25.65 28.57 6.20
N THR A 235 26.84 27.99 6.32
CA THR A 235 27.12 26.58 6.03
C THR A 235 27.14 25.85 7.37
N GLU A 236 25.96 25.52 7.88
CA GLU A 236 25.83 24.71 9.10
C GLU A 236 25.93 23.23 8.72
N TYR A 237 27.10 22.79 8.23
CA TYR A 237 27.36 21.37 7.98
C TYR A 237 28.86 21.00 7.85
N PRO A 238 29.76 21.39 8.77
CA PRO A 238 31.01 20.60 8.91
C PRO A 238 31.39 20.16 10.33
N ILE A 239 30.69 20.58 11.39
CA ILE A 239 31.11 20.23 12.77
C ILE A 239 30.80 18.75 13.10
N VAL A 240 29.67 18.22 12.61
CA VAL A 240 29.31 16.80 12.82
C VAL A 240 30.27 15.87 12.09
N PHE A 241 30.72 16.24 10.89
CA PHE A 241 31.65 15.41 10.10
C PHE A 241 33.02 15.29 10.77
N SER A 242 33.53 16.37 11.39
CA SER A 242 34.84 16.34 12.05
C SER A 242 34.87 15.48 13.32
N VAL A 243 33.78 15.42 14.09
CA VAL A 243 33.69 14.58 15.31
C VAL A 243 33.61 13.09 14.94
N VAL A 244 32.86 12.76 13.89
CA VAL A 244 32.74 11.38 13.40
C VAL A 244 34.07 10.88 12.83
N CYS A 245 34.76 11.68 12.00
CA CYS A 245 36.07 11.29 11.47
C CYS A 245 37.13 11.08 12.57
N ALA A 246 37.15 11.92 13.61
CA ALA A 246 38.07 11.76 14.73
C ALA A 246 37.80 10.48 15.54
N ALA A 247 36.53 10.15 15.78
CA ALA A 247 36.14 8.92 16.49
C ALA A 247 36.53 7.65 15.71
N PHE A 248 36.38 7.66 14.38
CA PHE A 248 36.79 6.53 13.53
C PHE A 248 38.31 6.40 13.43
N ALA A 249 39.05 7.51 13.32
CA ALA A 249 40.51 7.48 13.27
C ALA A 249 41.12 6.92 14.58
N PHE A 250 40.52 7.26 15.73
CA PHE A 250 40.97 6.77 17.04
C PHE A 250 40.70 5.28 17.26
N LYS A 251 39.63 4.74 16.65
CA LYS A 251 39.26 3.32 16.78
C LYS A 251 40.12 2.40 15.90
N ILE A 252 40.60 2.90 14.76
CA ILE A 252 41.46 2.13 13.84
C ILE A 252 42.92 2.07 14.32
N HIS A 253 43.41 3.11 15.01
CA HIS A 253 44.77 3.11 15.58
C HIS A 253 44.93 2.26 16.86
N ARG A 254 43.85 1.68 17.38
CA ARG A 254 43.88 0.84 18.61
C ARG A 254 43.89 -0.67 18.37
N ILE A 255 44.03 -1.13 17.12
CA ILE A 255 44.21 -2.56 16.83
C ILE A 255 45.72 -2.82 16.67
N PRO A 256 46.42 -3.44 17.63
CA PRO A 256 47.79 -3.89 17.41
C PRO A 256 47.80 -5.10 16.47
N LEU A 257 48.49 -4.96 15.33
CA LEU A 257 48.92 -6.09 14.50
C LEU A 257 49.96 -6.91 15.29
N SER A 258 49.51 -7.98 15.96
CA SER A 258 50.40 -9.06 16.38
C SER A 258 50.26 -10.20 15.40
N ARG A 259 51.38 -10.51 14.75
CA ARG A 259 51.68 -11.79 14.11
C ARG A 259 51.98 -12.85 15.17
#